data_AF-A0A965ZUM9-F1
#
_entry.id   AF-A0A965ZUM9-F1
#
_cell.length_a   1.000
_cell.length_b   1.000
_cell.length_c   1.000
_cell.angle_alpha   90.00
_cell.angle_beta   90.00
_cell.angle_gamma   90.00
#
_symmetry.space_group_name_H-M   'P 1'
#
loop_
_entity.id
_entity.type
_entity.pdbx_description
1 polymer ?
#
loop_
_entity_poly.entity_id
_entity_poly.type
_entity_poly.pdbx_seq_one_letter_code
_entity_poly.pdbx_strand_id
1 'polypeptide(L)' 'MSGNSRGFMQSEFMGKLMVAMAARSSRNRSLLDRLCRRALNRLTALPPEEDFMRDPLIDNDEGFDPEELDRYQRGE' A
#
# COMPACT_ATOMS: atom_id res chain seq x y z
N MET A 1 12.14 -39.11 12.22
CA MET A 1 11.86 -37.90 11.42
C MET A 1 12.19 -36.68 12.27
N SER A 2 13.43 -36.21 12.27
CA SER A 2 13.87 -35.03 13.04
C SER A 2 14.71 -34.16 12.12
N GLY A 3 14.06 -33.17 11.50
CA GLY A 3 14.73 -32.36 10.49
C GLY A 3 13.78 -31.45 9.73
N ASN A 4 13.07 -30.56 10.44
CA ASN A 4 12.62 -29.28 9.85
C ASN A 4 12.05 -28.25 10.86
N SER A 5 12.01 -28.58 12.16
CA SER A 5 11.32 -27.75 13.17
C SER A 5 11.95 -26.37 13.40
N ARG A 6 13.27 -26.22 13.19
CA ARG A 6 13.94 -24.91 13.35
C ARG A 6 13.54 -23.91 12.25
N GLY A 7 13.39 -24.37 11.01
CA GLY A 7 12.95 -23.53 9.88
C GLY A 7 11.51 -23.07 10.05
N PHE A 8 10.64 -23.94 10.58
CA PHE A 8 9.24 -23.62 10.89
C PHE A 8 9.10 -22.59 12.03
N MET A 9 9.85 -22.74 13.13
CA MET A 9 9.81 -21.74 14.21
C MET A 9 10.32 -20.36 13.74
N GLN A 10 11.34 -20.35 12.88
CA GLN A 10 11.89 -19.11 12.35
C GLN A 10 10.91 -18.40 11.40
N SER A 11 10.19 -19.15 10.56
CA SER A 11 9.15 -18.57 9.68
C SER A 11 7.94 -18.05 10.47
N GLU A 12 7.51 -18.75 11.52
CA GLU A 12 6.45 -18.27 12.41
C GLU A 12 6.83 -16.99 13.16
N PHE A 13 8.05 -16.91 13.67
CA PHE A 13 8.56 -15.71 14.33
C PHE A 13 8.60 -14.52 13.37
N MET A 14 9.12 -14.74 12.16
CA MET A 14 9.18 -13.69 11.14
C MET A 14 7.79 -13.24 10.69
N GLY A 15 6.84 -14.16 10.55
CA GLY A 15 5.44 -13.83 10.25
C GLY A 15 4.80 -12.96 11.33
N LYS A 16 4.95 -13.33 12.61
CA LYS A 16 4.46 -12.53 13.74
C LYS A 16 5.08 -11.14 13.77
N LEU A 17 6.38 -11.04 13.47
CA LEU A 17 7.09 -9.76 13.41
C LEU A 17 6.54 -8.87 12.28
N MET A 18 6.32 -9.41 11.08
CA MET A 18 5.74 -8.66 9.96
C MET A 18 4.35 -8.12 10.29
N VAL A 19 3.48 -8.94 10.89
CA VAL A 19 2.12 -8.51 11.31
C VAL A 19 2.21 -7.39 12.35
N ALA A 20 3.11 -7.51 13.33
CA ALA A 20 3.30 -6.49 14.34
C ALA A 20 3.82 -5.17 13.74
N MET A 21 4.73 -5.22 12.77
CA MET A 21 5.23 -4.04 12.07
C MET A 21 4.12 -3.37 11.24
N ALA A 22 3.32 -4.15 10.51
CA ALA A 22 2.17 -3.64 9.76
C ALA A 22 1.19 -2.91 10.69
N ALA A 23 0.81 -3.55 11.81
CA ALA A 23 -0.11 -3.01 12.80
C ALA A 23 0.42 -1.76 13.53
N ARG A 24 1.75 -1.63 13.71
CA ARG A 24 2.35 -0.40 14.28
C ARG A 24 2.40 0.72 13.24
N SER A 25 2.80 0.41 12.00
CA SER A 25 2.90 1.41 10.94
C SER A 25 1.57 2.11 10.64
N SER A 26 0.46 1.38 10.74
CA SER A 26 -0.88 1.92 10.45
C SER A 26 -1.32 3.01 11.42
N ARG A 27 -0.78 3.01 12.65
CA ARG A 27 -1.12 4.00 13.69
C ARG A 27 -0.47 5.36 13.44
N ASN A 28 0.68 5.40 12.76
CA ASN A 28 1.41 6.61 12.35
C ASN A 28 1.61 7.68 13.45
N ARG A 29 1.64 7.28 14.73
CA ARG A 29 1.60 8.19 15.88
C ARG A 29 2.99 8.56 16.38
N SER A 30 3.92 7.61 16.35
CA SER A 30 5.31 7.78 16.79
C SER A 30 6.31 7.85 15.62
N LEU A 31 7.52 8.32 15.89
CA LEU A 31 8.62 8.32 14.91
C LEU A 31 8.97 6.92 14.42
N LEU A 32 8.86 5.91 15.30
CA LEU A 32 9.07 4.52 14.94
C LEU A 32 7.97 4.01 14.01
N ASP A 33 6.71 4.39 14.24
CA ASP A 33 5.60 4.02 13.35
C ASP A 33 5.79 4.63 11.96
N ARG A 34 6.28 5.88 11.88
CA ARG A 34 6.63 6.54 10.61
C ARG A 34 7.77 5.83 9.89
N LEU A 35 8.78 5.37 10.63
CA LEU A 35 9.89 4.59 10.08
C LEU A 35 9.41 3.23 9.55
N CYS A 36 8.58 2.51 10.32
CA CYS A 36 7.96 1.26 9.89
C CYS A 36 7.11 1.46 8.64
N ARG A 37 6.34 2.54 8.57
CA ARG A 37 5.55 2.91 7.39
C ARG A 37 6.43 3.17 6.17
N ARG A 38 7.54 3.90 6.35
CA ARG A 38 8.49 4.17 5.27
C ARG A 38 9.18 2.89 4.78
N ALA A 39 9.52 1.98 5.70
CA ALA A 39 10.10 0.69 5.35
C ALA A 39 9.11 -0.21 4.59
N LEU A 40 7.86 -0.30 5.06
CA LEU A 40 6.80 -1.06 4.38
C LEU A 40 6.52 -0.49 3.00
N ASN A 41 6.29 0.82 2.89
CA ASN A 41 6.08 1.46 1.58
C ASN A 41 7.23 1.20 0.62
N ARG A 42 8.48 1.16 1.08
CA ARG A 42 9.63 0.87 0.20
C ARG A 42 9.67 -0.59 -0.25
N LEU A 43 9.24 -1.52 0.60
CA LEU A 43 9.22 -2.96 0.30
C LEU A 43 8.02 -3.36 -0.56
N THR A 44 6.90 -2.66 -0.43
CA THR A 44 5.64 -2.96 -1.12
C THR A 44 5.36 -2.02 -2.29
N ALA A 45 6.14 -0.96 -2.48
CA ALA A 45 6.01 -0.11 -3.66
C ALA A 45 6.42 -0.92 -4.89
N LEU A 46 5.45 -1.13 -5.78
CA LEU A 46 5.71 -1.67 -7.10
C LEU A 46 6.25 -0.56 -8.02
N PRO A 47 7.07 -0.90 -9.02
CA PRO A 47 7.32 -0.01 -10.15
C PRO A 47 5.99 0.45 -10.74
N PRO A 48 5.84 1.72 -11.16
CA PRO A 48 4.59 2.23 -11.73
C PRO A 48 4.05 1.36 -12.87
N GLU A 49 4.95 0.78 -13.68
CA GLU A 49 4.60 -0.09 -14.81
C GLU A 49 4.03 -1.45 -14.39
N GLU A 50 4.25 -1.86 -13.14
CA GLU A 50 3.77 -3.14 -12.57
C GLU A 50 2.66 -2.94 -11.54
N ASP A 51 2.31 -1.70 -11.22
CA ASP A 51 1.27 -1.34 -10.26
C ASP A 51 -0.09 -1.29 -10.97
N PHE A 52 -0.84 -2.40 -10.92
CA PHE A 52 -2.19 -2.51 -11.49
C PHE A 52 -3.16 -1.42 -10.99
N MET A 53 -2.92 -0.86 -9.81
CA MET A 53 -3.75 0.22 -9.25
C MET A 53 -3.36 1.61 -9.79
N ARG A 54 -2.22 1.72 -10.47
CA ARG A 54 -1.73 2.93 -11.16
C ARG A 54 -1.73 2.69 -12.66
N ASP A 55 -2.93 2.48 -13.19
CA ASP A 55 -3.16 2.47 -14.62
C ASP A 55 -2.83 3.87 -15.19
N PRO A 56 -2.13 3.99 -16.34
CA PRO A 56 -2.02 5.25 -17.08
C PRO A 56 -3.35 5.98 -17.26
N LEU A 57 -4.48 5.26 -17.30
CA LEU A 57 -5.81 5.85 -17.35
C LEU A 57 -6.17 6.64 -16.08
N ILE A 58 -5.73 6.19 -14.90
CA ILE A 58 -5.97 6.87 -13.61
C ILE A 58 -4.96 8.00 -13.41
N ASP A 59 -3.69 7.76 -13.72
CA ASP A 59 -2.63 8.77 -13.55
C ASP A 59 -2.81 9.98 -14.51
N ASN A 60 -3.51 9.80 -15.64
CA ASN A 60 -3.88 10.87 -16.58
C ASN A 60 -5.37 11.26 -16.52
N ASP A 61 -6.10 10.83 -15.49
CA ASP A 61 -7.47 11.32 -15.27
C ASP A 61 -7.39 12.78 -14.80
N GLU A 62 -7.63 13.72 -15.72
CA GLU A 62 -7.68 15.15 -15.43
C GLU A 62 -8.95 15.55 -14.65
N GLY A 63 -9.83 14.59 -14.36
CA GLY A 63 -11.15 14.83 -13.78
C GLY A 63 -12.13 15.35 -14.84
N PHE A 64 -13.32 15.73 -14.38
CA PHE A 64 -14.32 16.34 -15.25
C PHE A 64 -14.15 17.88 -15.26
N ASP A 65 -14.38 18.51 -16.41
CA ASP A 65 -14.50 19.97 -16.48
C ASP A 65 -15.78 20.41 -15.75
N PRO A 66 -15.68 21.15 -14.64
CA PRO A 66 -16.84 21.55 -13.87
C PRO A 66 -17.79 22.47 -14.66
N GLU A 67 -17.27 23.24 -15.62
CA GLU A 67 -18.10 24.10 -16.46
C GLU A 67 -18.91 23.27 -17.47
N GLU A 68 -18.28 22.25 -18.07
CA GLU A 68 -18.97 21.31 -18.94
C GLU A 68 -20.05 20.52 -18.21
N LEU A 69 -19.77 20.06 -16.98
CA LEU A 69 -20.74 19.33 -16.17
C LEU A 69 -21.94 20.20 -15.79
N ASP A 70 -21.71 21.47 -15.43
CA ASP A 70 -22.78 22.42 -15.10
C ASP A 70 -23.67 22.73 -16.31
N ARG A 71 -23.10 22.85 -17.52
CA ARG A 71 -23.88 22.96 -18.77
C ARG A 71 -24.76 21.75 -19.00
N TYR A 72 -24.20 20.54 -18.93
CA TYR A 72 -24.96 19.30 -19.10
C TYR A 72 -26.08 19.14 -18.05
N GLN A 73 -25.82 19.50 -16.79
CA GLN A 73 -26.84 19.45 -15.72
C GLN A 73 -27.97 20.45 -15.94
N ARG A 74 -27.72 21.55 -16.66
CA ARG A 74 -28.73 22.53 -17.06
C ARG A 74 -29.45 22.16 -18.35
N GLY A 75 -29.04 21.08 -19.02
CA GLY A 75 -29.68 20.57 -20.23
C GLY A 75 -29.25 21.27 -21.52
N GLU A 76 -28.06 21.88 -21.53
CA GLU A 76 -27.39 22.35 -22.76
C GLU A 76 -26.73 21.21 -23.53
#